data_AF-A0A250X087-F1
#
_entry.id   AF-A0A250X087-F1
#
_cell.length_a   1.000
_cell.length_b   1.000
_cell.length_c   1.000
_cell.angle_alpha   90.00
_cell.angle_beta   90.00
_cell.angle_gamma   90.00
#
_symmetry.space_group_name_H-M   'P 1'
#
loop_
_entity.id
_entity.type
_entity.pdbx_description
1 polymer ?
#
loop_
_entity_poly.entity_id
_entity_poly.type
_entity_poly.pdbx_seq_one_letter_code
_entity_poly.pdbx_strand_id
1 'polypeptide(L)'
;MDVDHMSGSTLEAMAMAVEGSAVVLICVSKKYKESQACRTEAEYAFQQRKKIIPVVMESGFKPTGWLGALMGTRLYFDMSDARRIPAKMPHLMKELADSGKIFKATSSLDLDERVAEDVKPSSRMGSDNPDNWSSLEVEDWLKKIRCADFCDSFRSKDMDGMALCGMLRMSSDSRLMHEVLEREFGMKVLGQRLRLIEELHRLYA
;
A
#
# COMPACT_ATOMS: atom_id res chain seq x y z
N MET A 1 -9.24 -25.10 2.17
CA MET A 1 -10.28 -24.45 1.32
C MET A 1 -11.53 -24.39 2.16
N ASP A 2 -12.42 -23.44 1.92
CA ASP A 2 -13.74 -23.46 2.57
C ASP A 2 -14.51 -24.65 1.98
N VAL A 3 -14.37 -25.80 2.64
CA VAL A 3 -14.97 -27.06 2.21
C VAL A 3 -16.33 -27.26 2.89
N ASP A 4 -16.54 -26.61 4.04
CA ASP A 4 -17.64 -26.87 4.95
C ASP A 4 -18.89 -26.01 4.65
N HIS A 5 -18.72 -24.85 3.97
CA HIS A 5 -19.84 -23.95 3.67
C HIS A 5 -20.00 -23.59 2.18
N MET A 6 -19.11 -24.03 1.29
CA MET A 6 -19.20 -23.72 -0.15
C MET A 6 -20.20 -24.57 -0.94
N SER A 7 -20.71 -25.70 -0.42
CA SER A 7 -21.65 -26.55 -1.18
C SER A 7 -23.05 -25.95 -1.37
N GLY A 8 -23.33 -24.79 -0.77
CA GLY A 8 -24.61 -24.07 -0.87
C GLY A 8 -24.50 -22.55 -0.90
N SER A 9 -23.31 -21.97 -0.95
CA SER A 9 -23.14 -20.51 -1.06
C SER A 9 -23.44 -20.08 -2.49
N THR A 10 -24.50 -19.31 -2.70
CA THR A 10 -24.78 -18.69 -3.99
C THR A 10 -23.62 -17.76 -4.35
N LEU A 11 -23.34 -17.59 -5.65
CA LEU A 11 -22.34 -16.62 -6.15
C LEU A 11 -22.51 -15.21 -5.52
N GLU A 12 -23.76 -14.87 -5.19
CA GLU A 12 -24.14 -13.64 -4.49
C GLU A 12 -23.59 -13.56 -3.05
N ALA A 13 -23.61 -14.65 -2.29
CA ALA A 13 -23.03 -14.68 -0.93
C ALA A 13 -21.51 -14.47 -0.97
N MET A 14 -20.84 -15.07 -1.95
CA MET A 14 -19.39 -14.89 -2.17
C MET A 14 -19.09 -13.43 -2.57
N ALA A 15 -19.92 -12.86 -3.44
CA ALA A 15 -19.80 -11.47 -3.86
C ALA A 15 -19.98 -10.51 -2.68
N MET A 16 -21.05 -10.68 -1.89
CA MET A 16 -21.30 -9.86 -0.70
C MET A 16 -20.16 -9.94 0.32
N ALA A 17 -19.56 -11.12 0.52
CA ALA A 17 -18.42 -11.27 1.41
C ALA A 17 -17.21 -10.45 0.93
N VAL A 18 -16.91 -10.48 -0.36
CA VAL A 18 -15.82 -9.69 -0.94
C VAL A 18 -16.14 -8.19 -0.89
N GLU A 19 -17.35 -7.77 -1.27
CA GLU A 19 -17.78 -6.38 -1.25
C GLU A 19 -17.79 -5.78 0.17
N GLY A 20 -18.25 -6.54 1.17
CA GLY A 20 -18.24 -6.14 2.57
C GLY A 20 -16.86 -6.18 3.23
N SER A 21 -15.88 -6.84 2.62
CA SER A 21 -14.53 -6.93 3.17
C SER A 21 -13.74 -5.63 3.00
N ALA A 22 -12.97 -5.26 4.04
CA ALA A 22 -11.95 -4.23 3.92
C ALA A 22 -10.67 -4.74 3.23
N VAL A 23 -10.36 -6.03 3.43
CA VAL A 23 -9.18 -6.72 2.91
C VAL A 23 -9.55 -8.14 2.53
N VAL A 24 -8.92 -8.64 1.47
CA VAL A 24 -8.97 -10.05 1.08
C VAL A 24 -7.59 -10.68 1.29
N LEU A 25 -7.51 -11.61 2.24
CA LEU A 25 -6.31 -12.40 2.48
C LEU A 25 -6.32 -13.63 1.55
N ILE A 26 -5.27 -13.81 0.75
CA ILE A 26 -5.15 -14.97 -0.14
C ILE A 26 -4.10 -15.93 0.40
N CYS A 27 -4.54 -17.09 0.86
CA CYS A 27 -3.66 -18.19 1.28
C CYS A 27 -3.17 -18.99 0.07
N VAL A 28 -2.06 -18.54 -0.51
CA VAL A 28 -1.43 -19.09 -1.70
C VAL A 28 -0.93 -20.51 -1.44
N SER A 29 -1.49 -21.46 -2.19
CA SER A 29 -1.14 -22.88 -2.21
C SER A 29 -1.53 -23.48 -3.56
N LYS A 30 -1.07 -24.71 -3.85
CA LYS A 30 -1.48 -25.47 -5.03
C LYS A 30 -2.99 -25.68 -5.07
N LYS A 31 -3.58 -26.10 -3.94
CA LYS A 31 -5.03 -26.27 -3.80
C LYS A 31 -5.79 -24.97 -4.06
N TYR A 32 -5.25 -23.84 -3.59
CA TYR A 32 -5.83 -22.53 -3.88
C TYR A 32 -5.89 -22.23 -5.38
N LYS A 33 -4.76 -22.46 -6.08
CA LYS A 33 -4.64 -22.24 -7.52
C LYS A 33 -5.61 -23.11 -8.35
N GLU A 34 -5.87 -24.33 -7.90
CA GLU A 34 -6.68 -25.33 -8.61
C GLU A 34 -8.19 -25.17 -8.37
N SER A 35 -8.61 -24.41 -7.34
CA SER A 35 -10.02 -24.18 -7.04
C SER A 35 -10.62 -23.09 -7.93
N GLN A 36 -11.68 -23.44 -8.67
CA GLN A 36 -12.43 -22.48 -9.46
C GLN A 36 -13.14 -21.43 -8.58
N ALA A 37 -13.68 -21.84 -7.42
CA ALA A 37 -14.33 -20.91 -6.50
C ALA A 37 -13.36 -19.82 -6.02
N CYS A 38 -12.16 -20.22 -5.58
CA CYS A 38 -11.17 -19.27 -5.09
C CYS A 38 -10.56 -18.41 -6.20
N ARG A 39 -10.53 -18.92 -7.44
CA ARG A 39 -10.20 -18.10 -8.60
C ARG A 39 -11.24 -17.01 -8.81
N THR A 40 -12.53 -17.35 -8.81
CA THR A 40 -13.62 -16.39 -8.97
C THR A 40 -13.58 -15.32 -7.87
N GLU A 41 -13.41 -15.72 -6.59
CA GLU A 41 -13.29 -14.78 -5.46
C GLU A 41 -12.11 -13.83 -5.64
N ALA A 42 -10.95 -14.36 -6.05
CA ALA A 42 -9.74 -13.58 -6.23
C ALA A 42 -9.85 -12.59 -7.40
N GLU A 43 -10.40 -13.03 -8.53
CA GLU A 43 -10.65 -12.17 -9.69
C GLU A 43 -11.67 -11.08 -9.35
N TYR A 44 -12.73 -11.42 -8.62
CA TYR A 44 -13.73 -10.46 -8.20
C TYR A 44 -13.17 -9.45 -7.18
N ALA A 45 -12.41 -9.90 -6.17
CA ALA A 45 -11.70 -9.01 -5.25
C ALA A 45 -10.76 -8.04 -5.98
N PHE A 46 -10.08 -8.53 -7.02
CA PHE A 46 -9.23 -7.69 -7.87
C PHE A 46 -10.04 -6.67 -8.67
N GLN A 47 -11.17 -7.07 -9.26
CA GLN A 47 -12.07 -6.16 -9.99
C GLN A 47 -12.65 -5.08 -9.07
N GLN A 48 -13.05 -5.45 -7.86
CA GLN A 48 -13.54 -4.53 -6.83
C GLN A 48 -12.42 -3.68 -6.19
N ARG A 49 -11.19 -3.77 -6.71
CA ARG A 49 -9.99 -3.05 -6.23
C ARG A 49 -9.77 -3.22 -4.71
N LYS A 50 -10.16 -4.38 -4.17
CA LYS A 50 -9.92 -4.71 -2.76
C LYS A 50 -8.43 -4.82 -2.51
N LYS A 51 -8.00 -4.45 -1.31
CA LYS A 51 -6.62 -4.71 -0.89
C LYS A 51 -6.46 -6.22 -0.72
N ILE A 52 -5.63 -6.80 -1.58
CA ILE A 52 -5.31 -8.23 -1.57
C ILE A 52 -3.96 -8.42 -0.89
N ILE A 53 -3.92 -9.23 0.16
CA ILE A 53 -2.69 -9.59 0.87
C ILE A 53 -2.39 -11.08 0.62
N PRO A 54 -1.37 -11.39 -0.20
CA PRO A 54 -0.96 -12.77 -0.43
C PRO A 54 -0.16 -13.32 0.75
N VAL A 55 -0.51 -14.52 1.20
CA VAL A 55 0.20 -15.31 2.21
C VAL A 55 0.55 -16.66 1.60
N VAL A 56 1.83 -16.93 1.39
CA VAL A 56 2.32 -18.21 0.88
C VAL A 56 2.28 -19.24 2.00
N MET A 57 1.46 -20.26 1.84
CA MET A 57 1.22 -21.30 2.84
C MET A 57 1.82 -22.66 2.44
N GLU A 58 2.40 -22.77 1.23
CA GLU A 58 2.98 -24.01 0.71
C GLU A 58 4.43 -23.80 0.27
N SER A 59 5.33 -24.60 0.85
CA SER A 59 6.78 -24.43 0.64
C SER A 59 7.17 -24.87 -0.77
N GLY A 60 7.97 -24.03 -1.45
CA GLY A 60 8.42 -24.31 -2.82
C GLY A 60 7.35 -24.17 -3.90
N PHE A 61 6.11 -23.83 -3.53
CA PHE A 61 5.06 -23.56 -4.50
C PHE A 61 5.32 -22.22 -5.19
N LYS A 62 5.46 -22.25 -6.52
CA LYS A 62 5.59 -21.06 -7.36
C LYS A 62 4.26 -20.77 -8.05
N PRO A 63 3.62 -19.63 -7.75
CA PRO A 63 2.40 -19.20 -8.43
C PRO A 63 2.67 -19.01 -9.92
N THR A 64 1.80 -19.56 -10.78
CA THR A 64 1.89 -19.40 -12.24
C THR A 64 0.50 -19.18 -12.85
N GLY A 65 0.44 -18.68 -14.07
CA GLY A 65 -0.82 -18.36 -14.75
C GLY A 65 -1.58 -17.23 -14.05
N TRP A 66 -2.89 -17.41 -13.86
CA TRP A 66 -3.76 -16.41 -13.24
C TRP A 66 -3.29 -15.97 -11.85
N LEU A 67 -2.86 -16.91 -11.01
CA LEU A 67 -2.43 -16.61 -9.64
C LEU A 67 -1.07 -15.90 -9.63
N GLY A 68 -0.19 -16.24 -10.58
CA GLY A 68 1.08 -15.52 -10.77
C GLY A 68 0.86 -14.09 -11.23
N ALA A 69 -0.06 -13.87 -12.19
CA ALA A 69 -0.44 -12.54 -12.65
C ALA A 69 -1.10 -11.71 -11.53
N LEU A 70 -1.97 -12.33 -10.73
CA LEU A 70 -2.61 -11.70 -9.58
C LEU A 70 -1.57 -11.29 -8.51
N MET A 71 -0.58 -12.14 -8.25
CA MET A 71 0.49 -11.82 -7.31
C MET A 71 1.41 -10.72 -7.86
N GLY A 72 1.72 -10.71 -9.16
CA GLY A 72 2.50 -9.66 -9.80
C GLY A 72 3.80 -9.34 -9.04
N THR A 73 4.03 -8.06 -8.72
CA THR A 73 5.13 -7.57 -7.87
C THR A 73 4.70 -7.32 -6.42
N ARG A 74 3.54 -7.80 -6.00
CA ARG A 74 3.01 -7.56 -4.66
C ARG A 74 3.87 -8.27 -3.61
N LEU A 75 4.09 -7.58 -2.49
CA LEU A 75 4.69 -8.18 -1.31
C LEU A 75 3.79 -9.31 -0.81
N TYR A 76 4.41 -10.39 -0.36
CA TYR A 76 3.71 -11.55 0.19
C TYR A 76 4.37 -11.99 1.48
N PHE A 77 3.58 -12.59 2.37
CA PHE A 77 4.08 -13.21 3.58
C PHE A 77 4.39 -14.68 3.33
N ASP A 78 5.65 -15.07 3.42
CA ASP A 78 6.00 -16.47 3.44
C ASP A 78 5.75 -17.07 4.82
N MET A 79 4.67 -17.86 4.90
CA MET A 79 4.21 -18.62 6.06
C MET A 79 4.15 -20.12 5.75
N SER A 80 4.89 -20.57 4.73
CA SER A 80 4.91 -21.96 4.28
C SER A 80 5.50 -22.94 5.29
N ASP A 81 6.28 -22.44 6.24
CA ASP A 81 6.83 -23.18 7.37
C ASP A 81 6.17 -22.67 8.66
N ALA A 82 5.55 -23.57 9.42
CA ALA A 82 4.87 -23.26 10.68
C ALA A 82 5.78 -22.51 11.68
N ARG A 83 7.10 -22.73 11.63
CA ARG A 83 8.07 -22.03 12.48
C ARG A 83 8.23 -20.55 12.13
N ARG A 84 7.93 -20.16 10.87
CA ARG A 84 7.99 -18.77 10.39
C ARG A 84 6.73 -17.98 10.72
N ILE A 85 5.61 -18.67 10.93
CA ILE A 85 4.31 -18.04 11.22
C ILE A 85 4.40 -17.09 12.42
N PRO A 86 4.92 -17.47 13.61
CA PRO A 86 4.96 -16.57 14.76
C PRO A 86 5.76 -15.28 14.51
N ALA A 87 6.83 -15.37 13.70
CA ALA A 87 7.66 -14.22 13.37
C ALA A 87 6.99 -13.29 12.33
N LYS A 88 6.17 -13.85 11.43
CA LYS A 88 5.50 -13.08 10.36
C LYS A 88 4.10 -12.60 10.73
N MET A 89 3.44 -13.26 11.67
CA MET A 89 2.07 -12.92 12.11
C MET A 89 1.94 -11.47 12.61
N PRO A 90 2.87 -10.90 13.40
CA PRO A 90 2.77 -9.51 13.84
C PRO A 90 2.77 -8.52 12.68
N HIS A 91 3.58 -8.78 11.65
CA HIS A 91 3.63 -7.93 10.45
C HIS A 91 2.34 -8.05 9.64
N LEU A 92 1.81 -9.26 9.49
CA LEU A 92 0.51 -9.46 8.84
C LEU A 92 -0.62 -8.77 9.61
N MET A 93 -0.62 -8.88 10.94
CA MET A 93 -1.61 -8.20 11.79
C MET A 93 -1.52 -6.68 11.68
N LYS A 94 -0.31 -6.10 11.63
CA LYS A 94 -0.13 -4.67 11.37
C LYS A 94 -0.77 -4.28 10.04
N GLU A 95 -0.47 -5.03 8.98
CA GLU A 95 -1.02 -4.74 7.65
C GLU A 95 -2.55 -4.87 7.60
N LEU A 96 -3.13 -5.86 8.25
CA LEU A 96 -4.59 -6.03 8.37
C LEU A 96 -5.21 -4.87 9.17
N ALA A 97 -4.61 -4.50 10.30
CA ALA A 97 -5.11 -3.43 11.16
C ALA A 97 -5.12 -2.07 10.45
N ASP A 98 -4.09 -1.78 9.65
CA ASP A 98 -4.02 -0.51 8.91
C ASP A 98 -5.02 -0.45 7.76
N SER A 99 -5.41 -1.62 7.24
CA SER A 99 -6.37 -1.71 6.14
C SER A 99 -7.82 -1.60 6.60
N GLY A 100 -8.14 -2.01 7.83
CA GLY A 100 -9.47 -1.85 8.43
C GLY A 100 -9.81 -0.39 8.77
N LYS A 101 -8.81 0.49 8.92
CA LYS A 101 -9.01 1.91 9.23
C LYS A 101 -9.47 2.73 8.02
N ILE A 102 -9.16 2.29 6.80
CA ILE A 102 -9.51 2.99 5.56
C ILE A 102 -11.03 2.91 5.29
N PHE A 103 -11.70 1.84 5.74
CA PHE A 103 -13.12 1.61 5.43
C PHE A 103 -14.09 2.46 6.26
N LYS A 104 -13.65 3.05 7.39
CA LYS A 104 -14.53 3.86 8.25
C LYS A 104 -14.79 5.28 7.71
N ALA A 105 -14.11 5.69 6.64
CA ALA A 105 -14.27 7.01 6.03
C ALA A 105 -15.31 7.07 4.90
N THR A 106 -15.88 5.94 4.49
CA THR A 106 -16.75 5.87 3.29
C THR A 106 -18.10 5.26 3.60
N SER A 107 -18.83 5.85 4.55
CA SER A 107 -20.27 5.55 4.73
C SER A 107 -21.03 6.82 5.14
N SER A 108 -21.07 7.78 4.22
CA SER A 108 -22.08 8.85 4.20
C SER A 108 -22.00 9.54 2.84
N LEU A 109 -22.59 8.91 1.82
CA LEU A 109 -23.01 9.62 0.62
C LEU A 109 -24.36 10.25 0.96
N ASP A 110 -24.34 11.48 1.46
CA ASP A 110 -25.47 12.38 1.28
C ASP A 110 -25.17 13.26 0.07
N LEU A 111 -26.05 13.15 -0.91
CA LEU A 111 -26.17 14.07 -2.03
C LEU A 111 -26.62 15.42 -1.47
N ASP A 112 -25.85 16.50 -1.64
CA ASP A 112 -26.47 17.77 -2.03
C ASP A 112 -25.51 18.82 -2.61
N GLU A 113 -26.12 19.70 -3.40
CA GLU A 113 -25.63 20.79 -4.22
C GLU A 113 -24.81 21.90 -3.52
N ARG A 114 -24.03 22.60 -4.36
CA ARG A 114 -23.58 24.01 -4.35
C ARG A 114 -23.87 24.82 -3.07
N VAL A 115 -22.94 25.61 -2.53
CA VAL A 115 -22.63 27.00 -2.97
C VAL A 115 -21.35 27.48 -2.24
N ALA A 116 -20.59 28.36 -2.92
CA ALA A 116 -19.39 29.03 -2.43
C ALA A 116 -19.62 29.97 -1.24
N GLU A 117 -18.65 30.09 -0.32
CA GLU A 117 -18.15 31.40 0.16
C GLU A 117 -16.86 31.27 1.01
N ASP A 118 -16.05 32.33 0.88
CA ASP A 118 -14.74 32.64 1.43
C ASP A 118 -14.71 32.76 2.98
N VAL A 119 -13.63 32.31 3.66
CA VAL A 119 -12.92 32.96 4.80
C VAL A 119 -11.65 32.14 5.20
N LYS A 120 -10.48 32.81 5.18
CA LYS A 120 -9.13 32.39 5.69
C LYS A 120 -9.05 32.39 7.24
N PRO A 121 -7.88 32.10 7.86
CA PRO A 121 -6.99 30.93 7.81
C PRO A 121 -6.78 30.33 9.23
N SER A 122 -6.06 29.21 9.35
CA SER A 122 -5.66 28.50 10.60
C SER A 122 -6.70 27.46 11.05
N SER A 123 -6.45 26.15 11.01
CA SER A 123 -5.22 25.40 11.24
C SER A 123 -5.19 24.18 10.31
N ARG A 124 -4.20 24.10 9.43
CA ARG A 124 -3.99 22.96 8.54
C ARG A 124 -3.28 21.86 9.32
N MET A 125 -4.03 20.98 9.96
CA MET A 125 -3.53 19.63 10.20
C MET A 125 -3.63 18.90 8.86
N GLY A 126 -2.48 18.77 8.20
CA GLY A 126 -2.37 18.07 6.93
C GLY A 126 -2.86 16.64 7.06
N SER A 127 -3.23 16.05 5.93
CA SER A 127 -3.51 14.62 5.83
C SER A 127 -2.40 13.84 6.55
N ASP A 128 -2.75 13.15 7.65
CA ASP A 128 -1.84 12.25 8.38
C ASP A 128 -1.30 11.12 7.50
N ASN A 129 -1.85 10.96 6.29
CA ASN A 129 -1.34 10.04 5.28
C ASN A 129 -0.40 10.77 4.28
N PRO A 130 0.90 10.47 4.29
CA PRO A 130 1.87 11.04 3.35
C PRO A 130 1.64 10.62 1.90
N ASP A 131 0.92 9.52 1.65
CA ASP A 131 0.56 9.11 0.28
C ASP A 131 -0.36 10.13 -0.41
N ASN A 132 -1.13 10.91 0.34
CA ASN A 132 -2.08 11.89 -0.22
C ASN A 132 -1.49 13.30 -0.32
N TRP A 133 -0.20 13.46 -0.02
CA TRP A 133 0.42 14.77 -0.04
C TRP A 133 0.56 15.30 -1.47
N SER A 134 0.12 16.53 -1.65
CA SER A 134 0.42 17.32 -2.84
C SER A 134 1.90 17.73 -2.88
N SER A 135 2.39 18.13 -4.05
CA SER A 135 3.77 18.64 -4.23
C SER A 135 4.07 19.83 -3.30
N LEU A 136 3.05 20.60 -2.91
CA LEU A 136 3.15 21.70 -1.93
C LEU A 136 3.34 21.19 -0.49
N GLU A 137 2.67 20.11 -0.11
CA GLU A 137 2.81 19.51 1.22
C GLU A 137 4.16 18.80 1.37
N VAL A 138 4.65 18.19 0.29
CA VAL A 138 6.01 17.65 0.20
C VAL A 138 7.05 18.74 0.43
N GLU A 139 6.87 19.93 -0.15
CA GLU A 139 7.77 21.07 0.10
C GLU A 139 7.74 21.56 1.55
N ASP A 140 6.55 21.66 2.14
CA ASP A 140 6.43 22.07 3.54
C ASP A 140 7.05 21.04 4.49
N TRP A 141 7.00 19.75 4.14
CA TRP A 141 7.75 18.72 4.83
C TRP A 141 9.26 18.82 4.62
N LEU A 142 9.74 19.04 3.39
CA LEU A 142 11.17 19.27 3.08
C LEU A 142 11.75 20.43 3.90
N LYS A 143 10.99 21.52 4.06
CA LYS A 143 11.37 22.65 4.92
C LYS A 143 11.48 22.25 6.39
N LYS A 144 10.56 21.41 6.89
CA LYS A 144 10.59 20.90 8.28
C LYS A 144 11.82 20.03 8.57
N ILE A 145 12.25 19.20 7.62
CA ILE A 145 13.42 18.30 7.81
C ILE A 145 14.77 18.98 7.54
N ARG A 146 14.79 20.32 7.37
CA ARG A 146 15.97 21.14 7.05
C ARG A 146 16.61 20.79 5.69
N CYS A 147 15.78 20.41 4.71
CA CYS A 147 16.16 20.16 3.31
C CYS A 147 15.52 21.18 2.36
N ALA A 148 15.31 22.43 2.82
CA ALA A 148 14.65 23.49 2.06
C ALA A 148 15.40 23.85 0.76
N ASP A 149 16.71 23.65 0.71
CA ASP A 149 17.57 23.93 -0.46
C ASP A 149 17.19 23.10 -1.70
N PHE A 150 16.40 22.03 -1.53
CA PHE A 150 16.01 21.12 -2.61
C PHE A 150 14.53 21.24 -3.01
N CYS A 151 13.75 22.13 -2.40
CA CYS A 151 12.33 22.31 -2.72
C CYS A 151 12.10 22.55 -4.21
N ASP A 152 12.93 23.38 -4.87
CA ASP A 152 12.80 23.65 -6.30
C ASP A 152 13.06 22.41 -7.16
N SER A 153 14.00 21.55 -6.75
CA SER A 153 14.28 20.30 -7.46
C SER A 153 13.11 19.32 -7.35
N PHE A 154 12.49 19.21 -6.17
CA PHE A 154 11.32 18.36 -5.96
C PHE A 154 10.08 18.91 -6.68
N ARG A 155 9.88 20.23 -6.65
CA ARG A 155 8.81 20.92 -7.39
C ARG A 155 8.94 20.74 -8.90
N SER A 156 10.15 20.92 -9.44
CA SER A 156 10.40 20.80 -10.89
C SER A 156 10.12 19.40 -11.44
N LYS A 157 10.14 18.39 -10.57
CA LYS A 157 9.91 16.97 -10.89
C LYS A 157 8.52 16.49 -10.50
N ASP A 158 7.65 17.40 -10.08
CA ASP A 158 6.29 17.11 -9.59
C ASP A 158 6.25 15.99 -8.55
N MET A 159 7.15 16.09 -7.57
CA MET A 159 7.22 15.09 -6.50
C MET A 159 6.07 15.27 -5.52
N ASP A 160 5.08 14.40 -5.62
CA ASP A 160 3.98 14.26 -4.67
C ASP A 160 4.25 13.12 -3.66
N GLY A 161 3.32 12.93 -2.72
CA GLY A 161 3.38 11.87 -1.72
C GLY A 161 3.48 10.46 -2.30
N MET A 162 2.84 10.21 -3.44
CA MET A 162 2.93 8.93 -4.13
C MET A 162 4.30 8.72 -4.79
N ALA A 163 4.91 9.77 -5.34
CA ALA A 163 6.23 9.74 -5.94
C ALA A 163 7.32 9.53 -4.88
N LEU A 164 7.18 10.13 -3.69
CA LEU A 164 8.08 9.86 -2.55
C LEU A 164 7.99 8.40 -2.10
N CYS A 165 6.77 7.87 -1.97
CA CYS A 165 6.52 6.46 -1.65
C CYS A 165 7.10 5.53 -2.74
N GLY A 166 6.94 5.91 -4.01
CA GLY A 166 7.52 5.21 -5.15
C GLY A 166 9.04 5.19 -5.12
N MET A 167 9.68 6.33 -4.84
CA MET A 167 11.13 6.44 -4.69
C MET A 167 11.66 5.55 -3.56
N LEU A 168 10.97 5.53 -2.41
CA LEU A 168 11.31 4.66 -1.28
C LEU A 168 11.12 3.17 -1.59
N ARG A 169 10.11 2.83 -2.41
CA ARG A 169 9.84 1.45 -2.82
C ARG A 169 10.83 0.95 -3.87
N MET A 170 11.26 1.83 -4.78
CA MET A 170 12.26 1.51 -5.80
C MET A 170 13.63 1.21 -5.20
N SER A 171 13.95 1.83 -4.06
CA SER A 171 15.20 1.60 -3.35
C SER A 171 15.14 0.36 -2.46
N SER A 172 15.25 -0.82 -3.06
CA SER A 172 15.65 -2.02 -2.30
C SER A 172 17.14 -1.97 -1.93
N ASP A 173 17.92 -1.17 -2.65
CA ASP A 173 19.36 -0.96 -2.43
C ASP A 173 19.65 0.49 -2.03
N SER A 174 20.31 0.66 -0.87
CA SER A 174 20.76 1.97 -0.36
C SER A 174 21.63 2.73 -1.37
N ARG A 175 22.41 2.02 -2.20
CA ARG A 175 23.29 2.63 -3.21
C ARG A 175 22.52 3.34 -4.33
N LEU A 176 21.47 2.70 -4.84
CA LEU A 176 20.64 3.28 -5.91
C LEU A 176 19.93 4.54 -5.42
N MET A 177 19.47 4.54 -4.17
CA MET A 177 18.84 5.71 -3.57
C MET A 177 19.83 6.89 -3.44
N HIS A 178 21.06 6.63 -3.01
CA HIS A 178 22.10 7.65 -2.93
C HIS A 178 22.49 8.23 -4.30
N GLU A 179 22.53 7.39 -5.33
CA GLU A 179 22.85 7.78 -6.71
C GLU A 179 21.73 8.61 -7.33
N VAL A 180 20.46 8.20 -7.14
CA VAL A 180 19.29 8.96 -7.60
C VAL A 180 19.20 10.33 -6.91
N LEU A 181 19.40 10.38 -5.60
CA LEU A 181 19.38 11.67 -4.86
C LEU A 181 20.52 12.60 -5.29
N GLU A 182 21.68 12.06 -5.65
CA GLU A 182 22.82 12.87 -6.11
C GLU A 182 22.64 13.33 -7.56
N ARG A 183 22.21 12.45 -8.45
CA ARG A 183 22.11 12.68 -9.90
C ARG A 183 20.86 13.46 -10.29
N GLU A 184 19.71 13.08 -9.75
CA GLU A 184 18.41 13.67 -10.12
C GLU A 184 18.02 14.83 -9.21
N PHE A 185 18.33 14.75 -7.91
CA PHE A 185 17.95 15.77 -6.93
C PHE A 185 19.09 16.72 -6.54
N GLY A 186 20.30 16.51 -7.07
CA GLY A 186 21.45 17.38 -6.85
C GLY A 186 22.00 17.35 -5.42
N MET A 187 21.62 16.38 -4.60
CA MET A 187 22.02 16.26 -3.20
C MET A 187 23.44 15.68 -3.09
N LYS A 188 24.46 16.50 -3.36
CA LYS A 188 25.87 16.07 -3.33
C LYS A 188 26.35 15.69 -1.93
N VAL A 189 25.85 16.37 -0.90
CA VAL A 189 26.26 16.15 0.49
C VAL A 189 25.67 14.84 1.04
N LEU A 190 26.54 13.91 1.44
CA LEU A 190 26.12 12.60 1.96
C LEU A 190 25.22 12.70 3.20
N GLY A 191 25.51 13.63 4.11
CA GLY A 191 24.72 13.83 5.34
C GLY A 191 23.28 14.29 5.06
N GLN A 192 23.06 15.11 4.03
CA GLN A 192 21.73 15.56 3.62
C GLN A 192 20.94 14.42 2.97
N ARG A 193 21.62 13.59 2.16
CA ARG A 193 21.03 12.36 1.60
C ARG A 193 20.58 11.44 2.73
N LEU A 194 21.48 11.04 3.63
CA LEU A 194 21.15 10.12 4.73
C LEU A 194 19.98 10.63 5.59
N ARG A 195 19.94 11.93 5.87
CA ARG A 195 18.81 12.53 6.61
C ARG A 195 17.49 12.39 5.87
N LEU A 196 17.47 12.70 4.56
CA LEU A 196 16.25 12.56 3.77
C LEU A 196 15.77 11.11 3.73
N ILE A 197 16.69 10.15 3.61
CA ILE A 197 16.38 8.72 3.60
C ILE A 197 15.75 8.29 4.94
N GLU A 198 16.35 8.71 6.06
CA GLU A 198 15.84 8.41 7.40
C GLU A 198 14.46 9.03 7.63
N GLU A 199 14.27 10.29 7.22
CA GLU A 199 12.98 10.97 7.36
C GLU A 199 11.92 10.40 6.41
N LEU A 200 12.30 9.90 5.22
CA LEU A 200 11.39 9.15 4.35
C LEU A 200 10.98 7.83 5.00
N HIS A 201 11.92 7.07 5.57
CA HIS A 201 11.56 5.88 6.33
C HIS A 201 10.63 6.22 7.50
N ARG A 202 10.88 7.31 8.23
CA ARG A 202 10.04 7.76 9.34
C ARG A 202 8.65 8.20 8.88
N LEU A 203 8.56 8.79 7.69
CA LEU A 203 7.32 9.26 7.10
C LEU A 203 6.41 8.09 6.67
N TYR A 204 6.99 6.96 6.25
CA TYR A 204 6.27 5.77 5.76
C TYR A 204 6.40 4.53 6.68
N ALA A 205 6.80 4.70 7.95
CA ALA A 205 6.94 3.62 8.95
C ALA A 205 5.64 3.33 9.73
#